data_AF-X1A541-F1
#
_entry.id   AF-X1A541-F1
#
_cell.length_a   1.000
_cell.length_b   1.000
_cell.length_c   1.000
_cell.angle_alpha   90.00
_cell.angle_beta   90.00
_cell.angle_gamma   90.00
#
_symmetry.space_group_name_H-M   'P 1'
#
loop_
_entity.id
_entity.type
_entity.pdbx_description
1 polymer ?
#
loop_
_entity_poly.entity_id
_entity_poly.type
_entity_poly.pdbx_seq_one_letter_code
_entity_poly.pdbx_strand_id
1 'polypeptide(L)'
;MSSEKQYISVPAKDGETIRKTLITLETTKIILVMEVEGIIEQVTGTGGQNLTYSDSVSMVARTSSYQCERTLMINADKAASNLSRKFVRLLKKNEVEINCELHFIPE
;
A
#
# COMPACT_ATOMS: atom_id res chain seq x y z
N MET A 1 -19.11 17.76 1.15
CA MET A 1 -18.13 18.51 0.34
C MET A 1 -17.27 17.48 -0.36
N SER A 2 -17.55 17.24 -1.63
CA SER A 2 -16.93 16.20 -2.45
C SER A 2 -15.50 16.65 -2.76
N SER A 3 -14.49 16.01 -2.18
CA SER A 3 -13.11 16.24 -2.60
C SER A 3 -12.91 15.61 -3.97
N GLU A 4 -12.75 16.47 -4.96
CA GLU A 4 -12.42 16.11 -6.33
C GLU A 4 -11.05 15.40 -6.32
N LYS A 5 -11.04 14.08 -6.57
CA LYS A 5 -9.78 13.34 -6.73
C LYS A 5 -9.13 13.84 -8.03
N GLN A 6 -8.18 14.77 -7.89
CA GLN A 6 -7.39 15.28 -8.99
C GLN A 6 -6.35 14.21 -9.38
N TYR A 7 -6.64 13.44 -10.42
CA TYR A 7 -5.68 12.53 -11.02
C TYR A 7 -4.74 13.33 -11.92
N ILE A 8 -3.51 13.58 -11.45
CA ILE A 8 -2.47 14.17 -12.27
C ILE A 8 -1.92 13.05 -13.16
N SER A 9 -2.16 13.13 -14.47
CA SER A 9 -1.49 12.28 -15.46
C SER A 9 -0.04 12.74 -15.61
N VAL A 10 0.88 11.99 -15.02
CA VAL A 10 2.33 12.25 -15.06
C VAL A 10 2.99 11.37 -16.13
N PRO A 11 3.90 11.89 -16.97
CA PRO A 11 4.67 11.05 -17.90
C PRO A 11 5.38 9.89 -17.17
N ALA A 12 5.48 8.72 -17.81
CA ALA A 12 5.94 7.48 -17.16
C ALA A 12 7.32 7.57 -16.45
N LYS A 13 8.25 8.38 -16.98
CA LYS A 13 9.57 8.63 -16.34
C LYS A 13 9.47 9.52 -15.10
N ASP A 14 8.51 10.45 -15.10
CA ASP A 14 8.27 11.35 -13.98
C ASP A 14 7.48 10.63 -12.88
N GLY A 15 6.64 9.65 -13.24
CA GLY A 15 5.89 8.82 -12.30
C GLY A 15 6.75 8.00 -11.34
N GLU A 16 7.87 7.42 -11.80
CA GLU A 16 8.79 6.67 -10.91
C GLU A 16 9.48 7.61 -9.91
N THR A 17 9.93 8.78 -10.39
CA THR A 17 10.60 9.78 -9.55
C THR A 17 9.64 10.34 -8.50
N ILE A 18 8.42 10.70 -8.91
CA ILE A 18 7.38 11.19 -7.99
C ILE A 18 7.03 10.11 -6.97
N ARG A 19 6.86 8.84 -7.39
CA ARG A 19 6.58 7.73 -6.46
C ARG A 19 7.70 7.60 -5.43
N LYS A 20 8.97 7.60 -5.86
CA LYS A 20 10.11 7.54 -4.94
C LYS A 20 10.07 8.68 -3.92
N THR A 21 9.80 9.90 -4.37
CA THR A 21 9.63 11.05 -3.46
C THR A 21 8.49 10.82 -2.47
N LEU A 22 7.29 10.48 -2.95
CA LEU A 22 6.11 10.26 -2.11
C LEU A 22 6.33 9.18 -1.04
N ILE A 23 6.95 8.04 -1.38
CA ILE A 23 7.15 6.96 -0.40
C ILE A 23 8.16 7.33 0.68
N THR A 24 9.08 8.26 0.42
CA THR A 24 10.08 8.70 1.39
C THR A 24 9.58 9.74 2.40
N LEU A 25 8.42 10.35 2.14
CA LEU A 25 7.82 11.35 3.02
C LEU A 25 6.93 10.67 4.06
N GLU A 26 7.26 10.82 5.34
CA GLU A 26 6.42 10.30 6.44
C GLU A 26 5.03 10.94 6.51
N THR A 27 4.87 12.14 5.94
CA THR A 27 3.57 12.81 5.80
C THR A 27 2.71 12.21 4.68
N THR A 28 3.30 11.47 3.74
CA THR A 28 2.51 10.82 2.69
C THR A 28 1.74 9.66 3.29
N LYS A 29 0.42 9.74 3.22
CA LYS A 29 -0.46 8.64 3.57
C LYS A 29 -0.48 7.64 2.42
N ILE A 30 -0.24 6.37 2.74
CA ILE A 30 -0.24 5.27 1.78
C ILE A 30 -1.41 4.35 2.12
N ILE A 31 -2.29 4.10 1.16
CA ILE A 31 -3.43 3.19 1.31
C ILE A 31 -3.21 1.99 0.40
N LEU A 32 -3.14 0.80 0.99
CA LEU A 32 -3.17 -0.49 0.30
C LEU A 32 -4.61 -0.98 0.26
N VAL A 33 -5.16 -1.11 -0.94
CA VAL A 33 -6.46 -1.73 -1.19
C VAL A 33 -6.20 -3.13 -1.74
N MET A 34 -6.80 -4.15 -1.14
CA MET A 34 -6.71 -5.53 -1.57
C MET A 34 -8.10 -6.06 -1.86
N GLU A 35 -8.31 -6.59 -3.06
CA GLU A 35 -9.58 -7.18 -3.47
C GLU A 35 -9.40 -8.65 -3.84
N VAL A 36 -10.33 -9.50 -3.37
CA VAL A 36 -10.45 -10.89 -3.77
C VAL A 36 -11.91 -11.29 -3.89
N GLU A 37 -12.32 -11.80 -5.06
CA GLU A 37 -13.71 -12.23 -5.34
C GLU A 37 -14.78 -11.20 -4.88
N GLY A 38 -14.54 -9.90 -5.10
CA GLY A 38 -15.44 -8.81 -4.69
C GLY A 38 -15.42 -8.44 -3.20
N ILE A 39 -14.53 -9.04 -2.39
CA ILE A 39 -14.27 -8.63 -1.00
C ILE A 39 -13.07 -7.71 -0.96
N ILE A 40 -13.28 -6.51 -0.43
CA ILE A 40 -12.26 -5.46 -0.33
C ILE A 40 -11.78 -5.35 1.12
N GLU A 41 -10.47 -5.36 1.30
CA GLU A 41 -9.78 -4.94 2.51
C GLU A 41 -8.94 -3.69 2.23
N GLN A 42 -8.83 -2.82 3.22
CA GLN A 42 -8.01 -1.62 3.14
C GLN A 42 -7.08 -1.56 4.35
N VAL A 43 -5.81 -1.28 4.10
CA VAL A 43 -4.79 -1.01 5.12
C VAL A 43 -4.20 0.37 4.86
N THR A 44 -4.11 1.18 5.90
CA THR A 44 -3.62 2.56 5.82
C THR A 44 -2.35 2.68 6.64
N GLY A 45 -1.29 3.22 6.05
CA GLY A 45 -0.05 3.56 6.74
C GLY A 45 0.56 4.83 6.19
N THR A 46 1.85 5.04 6.47
CA THR A 46 2.61 6.21 6.00
C THR A 46 3.84 5.81 5.21
N GLY A 47 4.38 6.77 4.47
CA GLY A 47 5.73 6.70 3.92
C GLY A 47 6.80 6.68 5.03
N GLY A 48 8.05 6.58 4.62
CA GLY A 48 9.21 6.53 5.51
C GLY A 48 10.50 6.80 4.77
N GLN A 49 11.41 7.54 5.40
CA GLN A 49 12.64 8.06 4.76
C GLN A 49 13.51 6.98 4.10
N ASN A 50 13.41 5.72 4.53
CA ASN A 50 14.20 4.59 4.05
C ASN A 50 13.37 3.57 3.23
N LEU A 51 12.16 3.93 2.78
CA LEU A 51 11.39 3.07 1.88
C LEU A 51 12.00 3.09 0.47
N THR A 52 12.47 1.94 0.00
CA THR A 52 13.17 1.82 -1.29
C THR A 52 12.41 1.05 -2.35
N TYR A 53 11.48 0.17 -1.95
CA TYR A 53 10.72 -0.73 -2.84
C TYR A 53 11.62 -1.53 -3.79
N SER A 54 12.75 -2.01 -3.28
CA SER A 54 13.80 -2.64 -4.08
C SER A 54 13.74 -4.17 -4.10
N ASP A 55 12.96 -4.79 -3.20
CA ASP A 55 12.74 -6.24 -3.21
C ASP A 55 11.81 -6.64 -4.37
N SER A 56 12.24 -7.61 -5.17
CA SER A 56 11.53 -8.06 -6.38
C SER A 56 10.49 -9.16 -6.13
N VAL A 57 10.42 -9.69 -4.90
CA VAL A 57 9.61 -10.88 -4.56
C VAL A 57 8.54 -10.55 -3.52
N SER A 58 8.82 -9.64 -2.59
CA SER A 58 8.03 -9.48 -1.37
C SER A 58 7.74 -8.01 -1.04
N MET A 59 6.49 -7.77 -0.62
CA MET A 59 6.04 -6.49 -0.06
C MET A 59 5.48 -6.70 1.35
N VAL A 60 5.81 -5.78 2.27
CA VAL A 60 5.40 -5.86 3.68
C VAL A 60 4.87 -4.50 4.14
N ALA A 61 3.59 -4.46 4.51
CA ALA A 61 3.02 -3.36 5.29
C ALA A 61 3.29 -3.61 6.78
N ARG A 62 3.81 -2.60 7.50
CA ARG A 62 4.24 -2.76 8.90
C ARG A 62 3.44 -1.85 9.81
N THR A 63 2.98 -2.38 10.94
CA THR A 63 2.40 -1.58 12.03
C THR A 63 3.48 -0.81 12.82
N SER A 64 4.72 -1.30 12.80
CA SER A 64 5.90 -0.62 13.37
C SER A 64 6.53 0.37 12.37
N SER A 65 7.47 1.19 12.86
CA SER A 65 8.32 2.07 12.05
C SER A 65 9.59 1.42 11.46
N TYR A 66 9.82 0.12 11.70
CA TYR A 66 10.97 -0.61 11.12
C TYR A 66 10.90 -0.63 9.59
N GLN A 67 12.04 -0.41 8.92
CA GLN A 67 12.13 -0.33 7.46
C GLN A 67 13.21 -1.27 6.92
N CYS A 68 12.92 -1.89 5.78
CA CYS A 68 13.83 -2.72 4.99
C CYS A 68 13.36 -2.71 3.53
N GLU A 69 14.12 -3.32 2.63
CA GLU A 69 13.89 -3.34 1.17
C GLU A 69 12.47 -3.79 0.76
N ARG A 70 11.87 -4.71 1.52
CA ARG A 70 10.50 -5.23 1.35
C ARG A 70 9.40 -4.29 1.83
N THR A 71 9.73 -3.24 2.57
CA THR A 71 8.73 -2.46 3.31
C THR A 71 8.00 -1.52 2.37
N LEU A 72 6.67 -1.63 2.36
CA LEU A 72 5.77 -0.86 1.52
C LEU A 72 5.21 0.37 2.25
N MET A 73 4.96 0.23 3.54
CA MET A 73 4.47 1.30 4.40
C MET A 73 4.82 0.97 5.84
N ILE A 74 4.94 2.01 6.66
CA ILE A 74 5.10 1.90 8.11
C ILE A 74 3.86 2.45 8.82
N ASN A 75 3.79 2.26 10.14
CA ASN A 75 2.70 2.77 10.98
C ASN A 75 1.30 2.37 10.49
N ALA A 76 1.17 1.17 9.91
CA ALA A 76 -0.08 0.66 9.38
C ALA A 76 -1.14 0.50 10.49
N ASP A 77 -2.40 0.79 10.17
CA ASP A 77 -3.56 0.67 11.05
C ASP A 77 -3.98 -0.78 11.33
N LYS A 78 -3.54 -1.72 10.49
CA LYS A 78 -3.88 -3.14 10.57
C LYS A 78 -2.64 -4.01 10.41
N ALA A 79 -2.53 -5.01 11.28
CA ALA A 79 -1.72 -6.20 11.03
C ALA A 79 -2.53 -7.25 10.25
N ALA A 80 -1.86 -8.29 9.75
CA ALA A 80 -2.51 -9.40 9.06
C ALA A 80 -3.61 -10.08 9.92
N SER A 81 -3.45 -10.11 11.25
CA SER A 81 -4.44 -10.63 12.19
C SER A 81 -5.72 -9.79 12.29
N ASN A 82 -5.69 -8.53 11.84
CA ASN A 82 -6.84 -7.63 11.84
C ASN A 82 -7.68 -7.73 10.56
N LEU A 83 -7.20 -8.43 9.52
CA LEU A 83 -7.96 -8.66 8.30
C LEU A 83 -9.20 -9.51 8.59
N SER A 84 -10.29 -9.26 7.88
CA SER A 84 -11.54 -9.97 8.13
C SER A 84 -11.38 -11.48 7.90
N ARG A 85 -12.04 -12.27 8.75
CA ARG A 85 -12.01 -13.73 8.63
C ARG A 85 -12.60 -14.23 7.31
N LYS A 86 -13.49 -13.45 6.68
CA LYS A 86 -14.04 -13.74 5.35
C LYS A 86 -12.94 -13.62 4.29
N PHE A 87 -12.22 -12.50 4.27
CA PHE A 87 -11.10 -12.27 3.36
C PHE A 87 -10.02 -13.36 3.51
N VAL A 88 -9.57 -13.62 4.74
CA VAL A 88 -8.55 -14.66 5.02
C VAL A 88 -9.01 -16.06 4.58
N ARG A 89 -10.30 -16.39 4.68
CA ARG A 89 -10.83 -17.68 4.21
C ARG A 89 -10.78 -17.80 2.69
N LEU A 90 -11.03 -16.72 1.95
CA LEU A 90 -10.92 -16.71 0.50
C LEU A 90 -9.48 -16.98 0.05
N LEU A 91 -8.51 -16.31 0.68
CA LEU A 91 -7.08 -16.48 0.35
C LEU A 91 -6.52 -17.89 0.60
N LYS A 92 -7.24 -18.74 1.36
CA LYS A 92 -6.84 -20.12 1.61
C LYS A 92 -7.27 -21.10 0.52
N LYS A 93 -8.14 -20.68 -0.41
CA LYS A 93 -8.49 -21.51 -1.56
C LYS A 93 -7.30 -21.57 -2.50
N ASN A 94 -7.17 -22.68 -3.25
CA ASN A 94 -6.19 -22.77 -4.32
C ASN A 94 -6.59 -21.82 -5.47
N GLU A 95 -5.59 -21.32 -6.21
CA GLU A 95 -5.77 -20.53 -7.44
C GLU A 95 -6.56 -19.22 -7.26
N VAL A 96 -6.31 -18.52 -6.15
CA VAL A 96 -6.91 -17.21 -5.89
C VAL A 96 -5.96 -16.10 -6.29
N GLU A 97 -6.48 -15.16 -7.09
CA GLU A 97 -5.81 -13.92 -7.44
C GLU A 97 -6.27 -12.79 -6.49
N ILE A 98 -5.32 -11.99 -6.03
CA ILE A 98 -5.60 -10.80 -5.21
C ILE A 98 -5.19 -9.58 -6.02
N ASN A 99 -6.14 -8.70 -6.30
CA ASN A 99 -5.83 -7.39 -6.88
C ASN A 99 -5.36 -6.47 -5.76
N CYS A 100 -4.17 -5.88 -5.93
CA CYS A 100 -3.60 -4.94 -4.97
C CYS A 100 -3.39 -3.58 -5.63
N GLU A 101 -3.91 -2.52 -5.01
CA GLU A 101 -3.70 -1.14 -5.43
C GLU A 101 -3.04 -0.33 -4.32
N LEU A 102 -2.16 0.60 -4.70
CA LEU A 102 -1.54 1.56 -3.78
C LEU A 102 -1.92 2.97 -4.15
N HIS A 103 -2.52 3.66 -3.19
CA HIS A 103 -2.93 5.05 -3.34
C HIS A 103 -2.02 5.89 -2.44
N PHE A 104 -1.29 6.83 -3.05
CA PHE A 104 -0.40 7.76 -2.36
C PHE A 104 -1.10 9.11 -2.23
N ILE A 105 -1.32 9.56 -1.01
CA ILE A 105 -1.99 10.82 -0.70
C ILE A 105 -0.97 11.72 0.00
N PRO A 106 -0.29 12.62 -0.74
CA PRO A 106 0.56 13.63 -0.12
C PRO A 106 -0.30 14.59 0.71
N GLU A 107 0.26 15.08 1.81
CA GLU A 107 -0.28 16.18 2.60
C GLU A 107 0.31 17.51 2.15
#